data_AF-A0A497L149-F1
#
_entry.id   AF-A0A497L149-F1
#
_cell.length_a   1.000
_cell.length_b   1.000
_cell.length_c   1.000
_cell.angle_alpha   90.00
_cell.angle_beta   90.00
_cell.angle_gamma   90.00
#
_symmetry.space_group_name_H-M   'P 1'
#
loop_
_entity.id
_entity.type
_entity.pdbx_description
1 polymer ?
#
loop_
_entity_poly.entity_id
_entity_poly.type
_entity_poly.pdbx_seq_one_letter_code
_entity_poly.pdbx_strand_id
1 'polypeptide(L)'
;MIVIDASALSKYLLREEGWKSVRHFLVKGVRSVGLVLKEVANAIRKQVHIFRRIDIDRAQVLYGQLKRLVEEGIIVIEDERLYLDKAVEISFKYGITVYDSLYLAQASTYGELLTSDEGQAAIADKLGIKVYHIK
;
A
#
# COMPACT_ATOMS: atom_id res chain seq x y z
N MET A 1 13.53 4.91 4.86
CA MET A 1 12.25 4.68 5.60
C MET A 1 11.26 4.17 4.59
N ILE A 2 10.45 3.17 4.92
CA ILE A 2 9.77 2.39 3.88
C ILE A 2 8.33 2.88 3.70
N VAL A 3 7.98 3.21 2.45
CA VAL A 3 6.59 3.45 2.05
C VAL A 3 5.95 2.11 1.70
N ILE A 4 4.80 1.81 2.30
CA ILE A 4 4.00 0.63 1.97
C ILE A 4 2.81 1.05 1.10
N ASP A 5 2.56 0.31 0.03
CA ASP A 5 1.38 0.51 -0.81
C ASP A 5 0.19 -0.38 -0.36
N ALA A 6 -0.95 -0.19 -1.01
CA ALA A 6 -2.13 -0.98 -0.70
C ALA A 6 -2.01 -2.45 -1.11
N SER A 7 -1.25 -2.78 -2.15
CA SER A 7 -1.10 -4.16 -2.63
C SER A 7 -0.35 -5.03 -1.61
N ALA A 8 0.77 -4.55 -1.08
CA ALA A 8 1.53 -5.25 -0.05
C ALA A 8 0.77 -5.32 1.28
N LEU A 9 0.08 -4.23 1.68
CA LEU A 9 -0.71 -4.24 2.91
C LEU A 9 -1.93 -5.17 2.82
N SER A 10 -2.59 -5.22 1.66
CA SER A 10 -3.69 -6.17 1.39
C SER A 10 -3.19 -7.60 1.49
N LYS A 11 -2.04 -7.93 0.87
CA LYS A 11 -1.41 -9.24 0.95
C LYS A 11 -1.19 -9.68 2.40
N TYR A 12 -0.72 -8.77 3.27
CA TYR A 12 -0.58 -9.03 4.71
C TYR A 12 -1.91 -9.35 5.40
N LEU A 13 -2.90 -8.46 5.27
CA LEU A 13 -4.18 -8.59 5.97
C LEU A 13 -5.00 -9.79 5.49
N LEU A 14 -5.00 -10.04 4.19
CA LEU A 14 -5.72 -11.14 3.56
C LEU A 14 -4.98 -12.48 3.66
N ARG A 15 -3.76 -12.50 4.23
CA ARG A 15 -2.90 -13.68 4.36
C ARG A 15 -2.64 -14.39 3.03
N GLU A 16 -2.47 -13.61 1.96
CA GLU A 16 -2.12 -14.11 0.64
C GLU A 16 -0.68 -14.65 0.64
N GLU A 17 -0.28 -15.38 -0.41
CA GLU A 17 1.10 -15.87 -0.54
C GLU A 17 2.11 -14.71 -0.35
N GLY A 18 3.18 -14.95 0.40
CA GLY A 18 4.17 -13.92 0.71
C GLY A 18 3.83 -12.98 1.88
N TRP A 19 2.65 -13.09 2.51
CA TRP A 19 2.23 -12.20 3.62
C TRP A 19 3.22 -12.12 4.79
N LYS A 20 3.94 -13.22 5.10
CA LYS A 20 4.92 -13.25 6.20
C LYS A 20 6.10 -12.31 5.96
N SER A 21 6.49 -12.12 4.70
CA SER A 21 7.57 -11.20 4.32
C SER A 21 7.18 -9.76 4.61
N VAL A 22 5.93 -9.37 4.31
CA VAL A 22 5.39 -8.03 4.62
C VAL A 22 5.46 -7.74 6.12
N ARG A 23 5.17 -8.74 6.96
CA ARG A 23 5.24 -8.60 8.43
C ARG A 23 6.60 -8.11 8.92
N HIS A 24 7.71 -8.55 8.31
CA HIS A 24 9.05 -8.14 8.71
C HIS A 24 9.27 -6.62 8.53
N PHE A 25 8.64 -6.03 7.53
CA PHE A 25 8.70 -4.59 7.29
C PHE A 25 7.79 -3.81 8.22
N LEU A 26 6.57 -4.30 8.47
CA LEU A 26 5.63 -3.67 9.40
C LEU A 26 6.23 -3.49 10.80
N VAL A 27 6.98 -4.49 11.30
CA VAL A 27 7.64 -4.41 12.61
C VAL A 27 8.70 -3.30 12.68
N LYS A 28 9.30 -2.92 11.55
CA LYS A 28 10.29 -1.82 11.49
C LYS A 28 9.63 -0.43 11.43
N GLY A 29 8.31 -0.37 11.32
CA GLY A 29 7.55 0.84 11.04
C GLY A 29 7.57 1.20 9.55
N VAL A 30 6.41 1.55 9.03
CA VAL A 30 6.23 1.95 7.63
C VAL A 30 5.38 3.21 7.54
N ARG A 31 5.43 3.87 6.38
CA ARG A 31 4.62 5.06 6.07
C ARG A 31 3.72 4.79 4.89
N SER A 32 2.60 5.49 4.84
CA SER A 32 1.74 5.49 3.67
C SER A 32 0.89 6.76 3.61
N VAL A 33 0.21 6.99 2.50
CA VAL A 33 -0.81 8.04 2.36
C VAL A 33 -2.18 7.50 2.73
N GLY A 34 -3.12 8.40 3.07
CA GLY A 34 -4.49 8.03 3.45
C GLY A 34 -5.24 7.16 2.41
N LEU A 35 -4.83 7.22 1.14
CA LEU A 35 -5.29 6.33 0.07
C LEU A 35 -5.19 4.84 0.42
N VAL A 36 -4.16 4.41 1.16
CA VAL A 36 -3.94 3.00 1.52
C VAL A 36 -5.12 2.40 2.26
N LEU A 37 -5.77 3.20 3.11
CA LEU A 37 -6.94 2.77 3.88
C LEU A 37 -8.12 2.48 2.95
N LYS A 38 -8.33 3.34 1.96
CA LYS A 38 -9.43 3.25 0.99
C LYS A 38 -9.24 2.02 0.11
N GLU A 39 -8.03 1.81 -0.38
CA GLU A 39 -7.72 0.71 -1.30
C GLU A 39 -7.72 -0.65 -0.62
N VAL A 40 -7.14 -0.77 0.58
CA VAL A 40 -7.19 -2.02 1.35
C VAL A 40 -8.62 -2.34 1.79
N ALA A 41 -9.40 -1.34 2.22
CA ALA A 41 -10.82 -1.56 2.53
C ALA A 41 -11.60 -2.05 1.29
N ASN A 42 -11.30 -1.52 0.11
CA ASN A 42 -11.89 -2.01 -1.14
C ASN A 42 -11.41 -3.43 -1.49
N ALA A 43 -10.15 -3.78 -1.21
CA ALA A 43 -9.65 -5.15 -1.37
C ALA A 43 -10.41 -6.13 -0.45
N ILE A 44 -10.63 -5.77 0.82
CA ILE A 44 -11.46 -6.55 1.76
C ILE A 44 -12.90 -6.68 1.22
N ARG A 45 -13.51 -5.58 0.74
CA ARG A 45 -14.85 -5.59 0.14
C ARG A 45 -14.94 -6.56 -1.05
N LYS A 46 -13.91 -6.62 -1.89
CA LYS A 46 -13.86 -7.57 -3.03
C LYS A 46 -13.91 -9.02 -2.55
N GLN A 47 -13.31 -9.35 -1.41
CA GLN A 47 -13.40 -10.72 -0.85
C GLN A 47 -14.83 -11.13 -0.50
N VAL A 48 -15.66 -10.18 -0.08
CA VAL A 48 -17.09 -10.41 0.21
C VAL A 48 -17.92 -10.46 -1.08
N HIS A 49 -17.85 -9.41 -1.90
CA HIS A 49 -18.84 -9.19 -2.96
C HIS A 49 -18.42 -9.71 -4.33
N ILE A 50 -17.12 -9.80 -4.61
CA ILE A 50 -16.60 -10.25 -5.91
C ILE A 50 -16.18 -11.71 -5.83
N PHE A 51 -15.30 -12.04 -4.89
CA PHE A 51 -14.74 -13.39 -4.77
C PHE A 51 -15.59 -14.33 -3.91
N ARG A 52 -16.49 -13.79 -3.08
CA ARG A 52 -17.37 -14.54 -2.16
C ARG A 52 -16.60 -15.54 -1.28
N ARG A 53 -15.41 -15.14 -0.81
CA ARG A 53 -14.49 -15.98 0.00
C ARG A 53 -14.68 -15.80 1.50
N ILE A 54 -15.22 -14.67 1.93
CA ILE A 54 -15.48 -14.36 3.35
C ILE A 54 -16.86 -13.70 3.49
N ASP A 55 -17.43 -13.78 4.68
CA ASP A 55 -18.65 -13.06 5.06
C ASP A 55 -18.37 -11.63 5.55
N ILE A 56 -19.44 -10.89 5.83
CA ILE A 56 -19.38 -9.50 6.29
C ILE A 56 -18.71 -9.42 7.67
N ASP A 57 -19.00 -10.34 8.58
CA ASP A 57 -18.44 -10.34 9.94
C ASP A 57 -16.92 -10.49 9.88
N ARG A 58 -16.42 -11.41 9.04
CA ARG A 58 -14.98 -11.58 8.83
C ARG A 58 -14.36 -10.36 8.17
N ALA A 59 -15.03 -9.73 7.23
CA ALA A 59 -14.57 -8.50 6.60
C ALA A 59 -14.45 -7.34 7.61
N GLN A 60 -15.40 -7.21 8.54
CA GLN A 60 -15.35 -6.22 9.62
C GLN A 60 -14.16 -6.48 10.56
N VAL A 61 -13.84 -7.74 10.86
CA VAL A 61 -12.64 -8.09 11.64
C VAL A 61 -11.36 -7.66 10.92
N LEU A 62 -11.25 -7.91 9.62
CA LEU A 62 -10.09 -7.48 8.82
C LEU A 62 -9.96 -5.97 8.75
N TYR A 63 -11.08 -5.26 8.57
CA TYR A 63 -11.08 -3.80 8.60
C TYR A 63 -10.69 -3.24 9.98
N GLY A 64 -11.17 -3.87 11.06
CA GLY A 64 -10.74 -3.56 12.42
C GLY A 64 -9.23 -3.75 12.62
N GLN A 65 -8.64 -4.80 12.02
CA GLN A 65 -7.20 -5.01 12.04
C GLN A 65 -6.44 -3.90 11.30
N LEU A 66 -6.92 -3.48 10.12
CA LEU A 66 -6.34 -2.36 9.37
C LEU A 66 -6.31 -1.08 10.22
N LYS A 67 -7.42 -0.75 10.90
CA LYS A 67 -7.49 0.44 11.77
C LYS A 67 -6.48 0.36 12.92
N ARG A 68 -6.37 -0.79 13.58
CA ARG A 68 -5.40 -0.98 14.67
C ARG A 68 -3.95 -0.76 14.23
N LEU A 69 -3.58 -1.17 13.01
CA LEU A 69 -2.23 -0.91 12.49
C LEU A 69 -1.90 0.59 12.43
N VAL A 70 -2.90 1.44 12.19
CA VAL A 70 -2.73 2.90 12.19
C VAL A 70 -2.80 3.47 13.61
N GLU A 71 -3.79 3.05 14.40
CA GLU A 71 -3.99 3.51 15.79
C GLU A 71 -2.80 3.19 16.69
N GLU A 72 -2.14 2.04 16.47
CA GLU A 72 -0.95 1.60 17.19
C GLU A 72 0.36 2.20 16.61
N GLY A 73 0.28 3.02 15.56
CA GLY A 73 1.44 3.68 14.94
C GLY A 73 2.36 2.76 14.15
N ILE A 74 1.93 1.52 13.84
CA ILE A 74 2.68 0.58 12.99
C ILE A 74 2.78 1.14 11.56
N ILE A 75 1.70 1.76 11.09
CA ILE A 75 1.63 2.48 9.82
C ILE A 75 1.37 3.95 10.11
N VAL A 76 2.35 4.80 9.82
CA VAL A 76 2.20 6.25 9.94
C VAL A 76 1.53 6.76 8.66
N ILE A 77 0.33 7.32 8.80
CA ILE A 77 -0.43 7.90 7.70
C ILE A 77 -0.09 9.38 7.56
N GLU A 78 0.30 9.77 6.35
CA GLU A 78 0.61 11.15 6.00
C GLU A 78 -0.44 11.73 5.07
N ASP A 79 -0.49 13.07 5.04
CA ASP A 79 -1.41 13.81 4.19
C ASP A 79 -1.02 13.67 2.72
N GLU A 80 -1.92 13.10 1.92
CA GLU A 80 -1.72 12.85 0.48
C GLU A 80 -1.53 14.15 -0.32
N ARG A 81 -2.00 15.30 0.19
CA ARG A 81 -1.80 16.61 -0.44
C ARG A 81 -0.34 17.01 -0.56
N LEU A 82 0.52 16.51 0.33
CA LEU A 82 1.96 16.76 0.31
C LEU A 82 2.64 16.17 -0.93
N TYR A 83 2.02 15.17 -1.55
CA TYR A 83 2.61 14.37 -2.63
C TYR A 83 1.88 14.54 -3.97
N LEU A 84 0.76 15.26 -3.99
CA LEU A 84 -0.16 15.29 -5.13
C LEU A 84 0.48 15.85 -6.40
N ASP A 85 1.18 16.99 -6.32
CA ASP A 85 1.81 17.62 -7.50
C ASP A 85 2.84 16.68 -8.14
N LYS A 86 3.67 16.04 -7.32
CA LYS A 86 4.66 15.06 -7.79
C LYS A 86 4.00 13.80 -8.34
N ALA A 87 2.92 13.35 -7.72
CA ALA A 87 2.15 12.20 -8.20
C ALA A 87 1.54 12.47 -9.58
N VAL A 88 1.01 13.67 -9.82
CA VAL A 88 0.49 14.06 -11.13
C VAL A 88 1.60 14.10 -12.18
N GLU A 89 2.79 14.64 -11.85
CA GLU A 89 3.96 14.62 -12.74
C GLU A 89 4.36 13.18 -13.13
N ILE A 90 4.46 12.29 -12.15
CA ILE A 90 4.80 10.87 -12.35
C ILE A 90 3.74 10.18 -13.22
N SER A 91 2.46 10.38 -12.89
CA SER A 91 1.30 9.84 -13.61
C SER A 91 1.36 10.19 -15.10
N PHE A 92 1.56 11.46 -15.43
CA PHE A 92 1.65 11.91 -16.82
C PHE A 92 2.90 11.41 -17.54
N LYS A 93 4.04 11.35 -16.84
CA LYS A 93 5.31 10.92 -17.43
C LYS A 93 5.35 9.42 -17.74
N TYR A 94 4.75 8.59 -16.88
CA TYR A 94 4.85 7.12 -16.98
C TYR A 94 3.54 6.43 -17.38
N GLY A 95 2.43 7.18 -17.51
CA GLY A 95 1.15 6.65 -17.98
C GLY A 95 0.45 5.72 -16.99
N ILE A 96 0.64 5.95 -15.69
CA ILE A 96 0.01 5.18 -14.61
C ILE A 96 -1.06 6.01 -13.88
N THR A 97 -1.81 5.38 -12.98
CA THR A 97 -2.85 6.11 -12.25
C THR A 97 -2.22 7.10 -11.25
N VAL A 98 -2.95 8.18 -10.92
CA VAL A 98 -2.56 9.10 -9.86
C VAL A 98 -2.51 8.39 -8.50
N TYR A 99 -3.29 7.32 -8.31
CA TYR A 99 -3.30 6.50 -7.09
C TYR A 99 -1.95 5.80 -6.88
N ASP A 100 -1.47 5.07 -7.89
CA ASP A 100 -0.15 4.41 -7.82
C ASP A 100 0.97 5.44 -7.73
N SER A 101 0.81 6.56 -8.44
CA SER A 101 1.77 7.66 -8.43
C SER A 101 1.89 8.35 -7.07
N LEU A 102 0.86 8.34 -6.23
CA LEU A 102 0.93 8.90 -4.87
C LEU A 102 1.90 8.11 -3.99
N TYR A 103 1.88 6.78 -4.07
CA TYR A 103 2.86 5.95 -3.36
C TYR A 103 4.27 6.18 -3.89
N LEU A 104 4.43 6.30 -5.20
CA LEU A 104 5.73 6.58 -5.82
C LEU A 104 6.27 7.97 -5.45
N ALA A 105 5.40 8.98 -5.38
CA ALA A 105 5.76 10.33 -4.96
C ALA A 105 6.20 10.37 -3.49
N GLN A 106 5.46 9.69 -2.61
CA GLN A 106 5.86 9.54 -1.21
C GLN A 106 7.18 8.74 -1.09
N ALA A 107 7.31 7.64 -1.83
CA ALA A 107 8.51 6.82 -1.80
C ALA A 107 9.75 7.54 -2.38
N SER A 108 9.57 8.45 -3.33
CA SER A 108 10.63 9.34 -3.82
C SER A 108 11.18 10.26 -2.71
N THR A 109 10.37 10.57 -1.69
CA THR A 109 10.80 11.38 -0.53
C THR A 109 11.61 10.53 0.47
N TYR A 110 11.24 9.26 0.66
CA TYR A 110 11.83 8.40 1.70
C TYR A 110 12.87 7.38 1.19
N GLY A 111 12.97 7.19 -0.11
CA GLY A 111 13.95 6.37 -0.81
C GLY A 111 13.61 4.87 -0.93
N GLU A 112 12.54 4.38 -0.29
CA GLU A 112 12.20 2.95 -0.26
C GLU A 112 10.69 2.70 -0.46
N LEU A 113 10.35 1.70 -1.28
CA LEU A 113 8.99 1.24 -1.53
C LEU A 113 8.83 -0.26 -1.25
N LEU A 114 7.78 -0.63 -0.52
CA LEU A 114 7.30 -2.00 -0.36
C LEU A 114 5.99 -2.14 -1.12
N THR A 115 5.99 -2.99 -2.15
CA THR A 115 4.85 -3.21 -3.04
C THR A 115 4.74 -4.68 -3.46
N SER A 116 3.54 -5.08 -3.86
CA SER A 116 3.24 -6.34 -4.52
C SER A 116 2.73 -6.12 -5.96
N ASP A 117 2.77 -4.87 -6.45
CA ASP A 117 2.45 -4.51 -7.82
C ASP A 117 3.74 -4.42 -8.65
N GLU A 118 3.86 -5.30 -9.64
CA GLU A 118 5.04 -5.37 -10.51
C GLU A 118 5.22 -4.11 -11.38
N GLY A 119 4.12 -3.49 -11.80
CA GLY A 119 4.16 -2.26 -12.59
C GLY A 119 4.65 -1.08 -11.76
N GLN A 120 4.14 -0.95 -10.53
CA GLN A 120 4.59 0.05 -9.57
C GLN A 120 6.07 -0.16 -9.19
N ALA A 121 6.50 -1.41 -8.97
CA ALA A 121 7.89 -1.76 -8.72
C ALA A 121 8.80 -1.33 -9.87
N ALA A 122 8.43 -1.63 -11.12
CA ALA A 122 9.22 -1.27 -12.29
C ALA A 122 9.39 0.25 -12.48
N ILE A 123 8.38 1.05 -12.08
CA ILE A 123 8.46 2.51 -12.17
C ILE A 123 9.27 3.07 -10.99
N ALA A 124 9.13 2.51 -9.79
CA ALA A 124 9.96 2.88 -8.65
C ALA A 124 11.46 2.71 -8.95
N ASP A 125 11.85 1.61 -9.59
CA ASP A 125 13.24 1.39 -10.03
C ASP A 125 13.72 2.49 -11.01
N LYS A 126 12.86 2.90 -11.96
CA LYS A 126 13.17 4.01 -12.90
C LYS A 126 13.31 5.36 -12.21
N LEU A 127 12.68 5.53 -11.05
CA LEU A 127 12.78 6.72 -10.20
C LEU A 127 13.97 6.65 -9.22
N GLY A 128 14.75 5.57 -9.23
CA GLY A 128 15.88 5.38 -8.32
C GLY A 128 15.46 5.05 -6.88
N ILE A 129 14.22 4.59 -6.68
CA ILE A 129 13.69 4.19 -5.38
C ILE A 129 14.10 2.74 -5.13
N LYS A 130 14.55 2.41 -3.92
CA LYS A 130 14.84 1.03 -3.55
C LYS A 130 13.53 0.26 -3.37
N VAL A 131 13.35 -0.82 -4.12
CA VAL A 131 12.11 -1.61 -4.11
C VAL A 131 12.25 -2.92 -3.32
N TYR A 132 11.26 -3.20 -2.48
CA TYR A 132 11.01 -4.52 -1.90
C TYR A 132 9.73 -5.07 -2.55
N HIS A 133 9.89 -5.85 -3.61
CA HIS A 133 8.77 -6.46 -4.32
C HIS A 133 8.43 -7.83 -3.71
N ILE A 134 7.23 -7.95 -3.14
CA ILE A 134 6.73 -9.22 -2.59
C ILE A 134 5.74 -9.83 -3.58
N LYS A 135 6.22 -10.81 -4.36
CA LYS A 135 5.42 -11.62 -5.29
C LYS A 135 4.28 -12.33 -4.56
#